data_AF-A0A379ZGP7-F1
#
_entry.id   AF-A0A379ZGP7-F1
#
_cell.length_a   1.000
_cell.length_b   1.000
_cell.length_c   1.000
_cell.angle_alpha   90.00
_cell.angle_beta   90.00
_cell.angle_gamma   90.00
#
_symmetry.space_group_name_H-M   'P 1'
#
loop_
_entity.id
_entity.type
_entity.pdbx_description
1 polymer ?
#
loop_
_entity_poly.entity_id
_entity_poly.type
_entity_poly.pdbx_seq_one_letter_code
_entity_poly.pdbx_strand_id
1 'polypeptide(L)'
;MELYNLKHPSQKVSFKEAVQLGLGKDRGLFFPTLIPVLDDIEGLLALPFVERSKKVLGAWLASELGQDAVDKLVERAFNFNLPLVTVDEQRACLELFHGPTLAFKDFGARFMAQCVNTFVGDTRLTILTATSGDTGAAVADAFYGLEKVNVVVLYPKGKISELQEKMFTTLGKNIHTVAVSSDFDACQDLVKRAFDDADVRDGLSLNSANSINISRLLAQICYYFEAVAQSKQRHDADPVIAVPSGNFGNLTAGLFAKAMGLPVKRFIAATNANDTVPRYLANGQWQPNQTQATMSNAMDVSEPSNWPRVEAICEKLGWPLSDLVGISLSEEQTSQALAELYAQGYVSEPHAAIAAKALSLTLLPDEVGIFLGTAHPAKFKDVVDRELSLSLPLPAELAAVASKPILSAELPADFAALKIYLFKILS
;
A
#
# COMPACT_ATOMS: atom_id res chain seq x y z
N MET A 1 5.14 -9.09 19.93
CA MET A 1 3.75 -8.65 19.67
C MET A 1 2.86 -9.88 19.51
N GLU A 2 1.64 -9.89 20.07
CA GLU A 2 0.66 -10.97 19.80
C GLU A 2 -0.38 -10.48 18.79
N LEU A 3 -0.67 -11.32 17.80
CA LEU A 3 -1.68 -11.13 16.76
C LEU A 3 -2.69 -12.28 16.80
N TYR A 4 -3.93 -12.01 16.45
CA TYR A 4 -4.96 -13.04 16.26
C TYR A 4 -5.58 -12.93 14.86
N ASN A 5 -6.08 -14.05 14.34
CA ASN A 5 -6.82 -14.07 13.07
C ASN A 5 -8.26 -13.56 13.29
N LEU A 6 -8.68 -12.53 12.53
CA LEU A 6 -10.02 -11.94 12.64
C LEU A 6 -11.17 -12.94 12.40
N LYS A 7 -10.96 -13.98 11.59
CA LYS A 7 -11.96 -15.05 11.37
C LYS A 7 -11.88 -16.18 12.39
N HIS A 8 -10.69 -16.38 12.96
CA HIS A 8 -10.41 -17.47 13.91
C HIS A 8 -9.63 -16.93 15.12
N PRO A 9 -10.29 -16.26 16.08
CA PRO A 9 -9.58 -15.59 17.18
C PRO A 9 -8.72 -16.51 18.06
N SER A 10 -8.96 -17.82 18.02
CA SER A 10 -8.13 -18.84 18.68
C SER A 10 -6.77 -19.06 18.00
N GLN A 11 -6.64 -18.72 16.70
CA GLN A 11 -5.36 -18.72 16.01
C GLN A 11 -4.60 -17.45 16.37
N LYS A 12 -3.67 -17.58 17.31
CA LYS A 12 -2.74 -16.53 17.72
C LYS A 12 -1.34 -16.81 17.23
N VAL A 13 -0.63 -15.75 16.87
CA VAL A 13 0.75 -15.81 16.35
C VAL A 13 1.55 -14.60 16.82
N SER A 14 2.87 -14.75 16.89
CA SER A 14 3.83 -13.64 17.05
C SER A 14 3.92 -12.78 15.78
N PHE A 15 4.60 -11.63 15.86
CA PHE A 15 4.86 -10.83 14.67
C PHE A 15 5.71 -11.59 13.65
N LYS A 16 6.78 -12.25 14.09
CA LYS A 16 7.65 -13.05 13.23
C LYS A 16 6.86 -14.12 12.47
N GLU A 17 6.03 -14.89 13.17
CA GLU A 17 5.18 -15.91 12.57
C GLU A 17 4.17 -15.30 11.59
N ALA A 18 3.52 -14.19 11.94
CA ALA A 18 2.58 -13.52 11.02
C ALA A 18 3.25 -12.98 9.75
N VAL A 19 4.48 -12.49 9.84
CA VAL A 19 5.25 -12.03 8.68
C VAL A 19 5.61 -13.20 7.76
N GLN A 20 5.94 -14.36 8.31
CA GLN A 20 6.29 -15.56 7.56
C GLN A 20 5.06 -16.28 6.96
N LEU A 21 3.93 -16.29 7.67
CA LEU A 21 2.68 -16.89 7.21
C LEU A 21 1.93 -16.01 6.21
N GLY A 22 1.96 -14.69 6.41
CA GLY A 22 1.19 -13.71 5.65
C GLY A 22 -0.32 -13.72 5.96
N LEU A 23 -0.98 -14.88 5.82
CA LEU A 23 -2.41 -15.11 6.08
C LEU A 23 -2.64 -16.15 7.17
N GLY A 24 -3.72 -15.96 7.93
CA GLY A 24 -4.23 -16.97 8.84
C GLY A 24 -5.12 -18.01 8.13
N LYS A 25 -5.62 -18.97 8.92
CA LYS A 25 -6.64 -19.96 8.51
C LYS A 25 -7.84 -19.29 7.85
N ASP A 26 -8.41 -19.94 6.84
CA ASP A 26 -9.52 -19.45 6.00
C ASP A 26 -9.30 -18.04 5.45
N ARG A 27 -8.02 -17.75 5.17
CA ARG A 27 -7.55 -16.48 4.61
C ARG A 27 -7.93 -15.28 5.48
N GLY A 28 -8.03 -15.50 6.78
CA GLY A 28 -8.31 -14.45 7.75
C GLY A 28 -7.08 -13.59 8.03
N LEU A 29 -7.30 -12.29 8.20
CA LEU A 29 -6.23 -11.33 8.45
C LEU A 29 -5.78 -11.36 9.90
N PHE A 30 -4.47 -11.23 10.13
CA PHE A 30 -3.94 -11.02 11.47
C PHE A 30 -4.18 -9.57 11.94
N PHE A 31 -4.62 -9.42 13.19
CA PHE A 31 -4.91 -8.15 13.86
C PHE A 31 -4.28 -8.14 15.27
N PRO A 32 -3.76 -6.99 15.76
CA PRO A 32 -3.14 -6.89 17.08
C PRO A 32 -4.08 -7.15 18.26
N THR A 33 -3.63 -7.98 19.19
CA THR A 33 -4.30 -8.12 20.50
C THR A 33 -4.25 -6.81 21.29
N LEU A 34 -3.14 -6.05 21.19
CA LEU A 34 -2.96 -4.74 21.83
C LEU A 34 -2.43 -3.73 20.81
N ILE A 35 -2.97 -2.51 20.86
CA ILE A 35 -2.46 -1.35 20.12
C ILE A 35 -1.71 -0.49 21.14
N PRO A 36 -0.38 -0.26 20.97
CA PRO A 36 0.37 0.59 21.88
C PRO A 36 -0.10 2.03 21.75
N VAL A 37 -0.18 2.74 22.87
CA VAL A 37 -0.40 4.19 22.92
C VAL A 37 0.94 4.84 23.21
N LEU A 38 1.25 5.94 22.51
CA LEU A 38 2.49 6.69 22.70
C LEU A 38 2.24 7.88 23.63
N ASP A 39 3.08 8.04 24.65
CA ASP A 39 2.86 9.04 25.72
C ASP A 39 3.26 10.47 25.32
N ASP A 40 4.41 10.65 24.65
CA ASP A 40 4.97 11.97 24.27
C ASP A 40 4.83 12.23 22.76
N ILE A 41 3.61 12.54 22.33
CA ILE A 41 3.32 12.80 20.91
C ILE A 41 4.07 14.04 20.41
N GLU A 42 4.14 15.13 21.19
CA GLU A 42 4.82 16.36 20.78
C GLU A 42 6.32 16.13 20.56
N GLY A 43 6.99 15.48 21.52
CA GLY A 43 8.39 15.11 21.39
C GLY A 43 8.64 14.14 20.23
N LEU A 44 7.73 13.20 19.98
CA LEU A 44 7.81 12.33 18.81
C LEU A 44 7.70 13.12 17.50
N LEU A 45 6.74 14.03 17.37
CA LEU A 45 6.55 14.84 16.17
C LEU A 45 7.77 15.74 15.89
N ALA A 46 8.51 16.16 16.93
CA ALA A 46 9.75 16.93 16.79
C ALA A 46 10.95 16.13 16.24
N LEU A 47 10.93 14.79 16.32
CA LEU A 47 12.03 13.95 15.83
C LEU A 47 12.09 13.92 14.29
N PRO A 48 13.27 13.74 13.67
CA PRO A 48 13.37 13.41 12.25
C PRO A 48 12.61 12.13 11.89
N PHE A 49 12.16 12.00 10.64
CA PHE A 49 11.33 10.88 10.16
C PHE A 49 11.84 9.49 10.58
N VAL A 50 13.13 9.20 10.34
CA VAL A 50 13.72 7.89 10.64
C VAL A 50 13.71 7.64 12.14
N GLU A 51 14.16 8.61 12.96
CA GLU A 51 14.18 8.48 14.43
C GLU A 51 12.76 8.33 15.01
N ARG A 52 11.78 9.05 14.46
CA ARG A 52 10.38 8.88 14.83
C ARG A 52 9.86 7.50 14.47
N SER A 53 10.19 7.01 13.27
CA SER A 53 9.77 5.69 12.78
C SER A 53 10.34 4.56 13.65
N LYS A 54 11.57 4.68 14.14
CA LYS A 54 12.18 3.76 15.11
C LYS A 54 11.37 3.65 16.40
N LYS A 55 10.86 4.77 16.91
CA LYS A 55 10.00 4.81 18.10
C LYS A 55 8.61 4.24 17.83
N VAL A 56 7.98 4.66 16.72
CA VAL A 56 6.64 4.19 16.30
C VAL A 56 6.65 2.67 16.13
N LEU A 57 7.59 2.11 15.35
CA LEU A 57 7.69 0.67 15.15
C LEU A 57 8.28 -0.07 16.35
N GLY A 58 9.14 0.60 17.14
CA GLY A 58 9.67 0.06 18.39
C GLY A 58 8.56 -0.25 19.40
N ALA A 59 7.55 0.62 19.51
CA ALA A 59 6.38 0.39 20.38
C ALA A 59 5.61 -0.91 20.04
N TRP A 60 5.64 -1.32 18.77
CA TRP A 60 5.04 -2.58 18.33
C TRP A 60 5.97 -3.78 18.50
N LEU A 61 7.25 -3.62 18.13
CA LEU A 61 8.13 -4.74 17.79
C LEU A 61 9.30 -4.95 18.75
N ALA A 62 9.70 -3.93 19.52
CA ALA A 62 10.93 -3.98 20.32
C ALA A 62 10.88 -5.05 21.42
N SER A 63 9.70 -5.36 21.96
CA SER A 63 9.53 -6.45 22.94
C SER A 63 9.83 -7.84 22.38
N GLU A 64 9.72 -8.02 21.07
CA GLU A 64 9.95 -9.29 20.38
C GLU A 64 11.31 -9.33 19.68
N LEU A 65 11.72 -8.23 19.04
CA LEU A 65 12.91 -8.17 18.20
C LEU A 65 14.11 -7.51 18.89
N GLY A 66 13.89 -6.72 19.94
CA GLY A 66 14.85 -5.77 20.49
C GLY A 66 14.88 -4.44 19.71
N GLN A 67 15.11 -3.33 20.41
CA GLN A 67 15.11 -1.99 19.80
C GLN A 67 16.20 -1.85 18.72
N ASP A 68 17.42 -2.31 19.00
CA ASP A 68 18.54 -2.25 18.04
C ASP A 68 18.23 -2.96 16.71
N ALA A 69 17.44 -4.03 16.75
CA ALA A 69 17.02 -4.73 15.54
C ALA A 69 15.99 -3.90 14.77
N VAL A 70 14.99 -3.36 15.46
CA VAL A 70 13.99 -2.45 14.87
C VAL A 70 14.66 -1.25 14.21
N ASP A 71 15.64 -0.65 14.89
CA ASP A 71 16.36 0.52 14.39
C ASP A 71 17.04 0.23 13.05
N LYS A 72 17.76 -0.89 12.95
CA LYS A 72 18.41 -1.34 11.72
C LYS A 72 17.42 -1.65 10.60
N LEU A 73 16.25 -2.22 10.92
CA LEU A 73 15.21 -2.49 9.93
C LEU A 73 14.68 -1.18 9.33
N VAL A 74 14.41 -0.18 10.19
CA VAL A 74 13.91 1.13 9.77
C VAL A 74 14.93 1.89 8.95
N GLU A 75 16.18 1.99 9.41
CA GLU A 75 17.25 2.72 8.71
C GLU A 75 17.49 2.20 7.28
N ARG A 76 17.42 0.88 7.10
CA ARG A 76 17.61 0.26 5.77
C ARG A 76 16.39 0.42 4.87
N ALA A 77 15.19 0.39 5.45
CA ALA A 77 13.96 0.49 4.68
C ALA A 77 13.65 1.92 4.25
N PHE A 78 13.83 2.89 5.13
CA PHE A 78 13.34 4.28 5.00
C PHE A 78 14.49 5.25 4.71
N ASN A 79 15.12 5.08 3.55
CA ASN A 79 16.29 5.83 3.12
C ASN A 79 15.99 6.83 2.00
N PHE A 80 14.79 7.43 2.01
CA PHE A 80 14.31 8.39 1.01
C PHE A 80 13.42 9.45 1.65
N ASN A 81 13.17 10.54 0.92
CA ASN A 81 12.47 11.74 1.41
C ASN A 81 10.94 11.59 1.41
N LEU A 82 10.26 12.36 2.26
CA LEU A 82 8.79 12.40 2.37
C LEU A 82 8.29 13.85 2.55
N PRO A 83 8.35 14.72 1.54
CA PRO A 83 7.93 16.09 1.71
C PRO A 83 6.40 16.22 1.81
N LEU A 84 5.94 17.14 2.67
CA LEU A 84 4.59 17.67 2.68
C LEU A 84 4.57 18.98 1.87
N VAL A 85 4.13 18.90 0.62
CA VAL A 85 4.10 20.00 -0.34
C VAL A 85 2.78 20.76 -0.22
N THR A 86 2.85 22.05 0.09
CA THR A 86 1.66 22.92 0.08
C THR A 86 1.16 23.08 -1.35
N VAL A 87 -0.12 22.82 -1.56
CA VAL A 87 -0.78 22.94 -2.87
C VAL A 87 -1.59 24.23 -2.95
N ASP A 88 -2.28 24.58 -1.86
CA ASP A 88 -3.01 25.84 -1.70
C ASP A 88 -3.12 26.20 -0.21
N GLU A 89 -3.96 27.20 0.12
CA GLU A 89 -4.12 27.72 1.48
C GLU A 89 -4.57 26.67 2.50
N GLN A 90 -5.36 25.67 2.08
CA GLN A 90 -5.93 24.68 2.99
C GLN A 90 -5.38 23.27 2.77
N ARG A 91 -4.81 22.96 1.60
CA ARG A 91 -4.43 21.61 1.21
C ARG A 91 -2.93 21.46 1.01
N ALA A 92 -2.39 20.37 1.53
CA ALA A 92 -1.04 19.89 1.25
C ALA A 92 -1.06 18.44 0.76
N CYS A 93 -0.10 18.09 -0.10
CA CYS A 93 0.14 16.72 -0.54
C CYS A 93 1.31 16.13 0.25
N LEU A 94 1.09 14.98 0.90
CA LEU A 94 2.21 14.17 1.38
C LEU A 94 2.70 13.30 0.23
N GLU A 95 3.85 13.63 -0.34
CA GLU A 95 4.42 12.88 -1.46
C GLU A 95 5.06 11.58 -0.94
N LEU A 96 4.44 10.44 -1.26
CA LEU A 96 4.89 9.11 -0.83
C LEU A 96 5.65 8.37 -1.95
N PHE A 97 6.14 9.11 -2.95
CA PHE A 97 6.66 8.55 -4.19
C PHE A 97 8.14 8.89 -4.47
N HIS A 98 8.94 9.15 -3.43
CA HIS A 98 10.39 9.33 -3.57
C HIS A 98 11.21 8.08 -3.26
N GLY A 99 10.53 6.95 -3.04
CA GLY A 99 11.19 5.65 -2.99
C GLY A 99 11.62 5.17 -4.38
N PRO A 100 12.37 4.04 -4.45
CA PRO A 100 12.97 3.54 -5.68
C PRO A 100 11.94 3.15 -6.75
N THR A 101 10.68 2.91 -6.37
CA THR A 101 9.62 2.54 -7.32
C THR A 101 8.58 3.62 -7.52
N LEU A 102 8.85 4.82 -6.99
CA LEU A 102 8.04 6.00 -7.15
C LEU A 102 6.58 5.81 -6.67
N ALA A 103 6.38 5.02 -5.61
CA ALA A 103 5.06 4.77 -5.03
C ALA A 103 5.13 4.45 -3.53
N PHE A 104 4.05 4.76 -2.81
CA PHE A 104 3.97 4.58 -1.35
C PHE A 104 4.18 3.13 -0.88
N LYS A 105 4.07 2.18 -1.80
CA LYS A 105 4.26 0.75 -1.51
C LYS A 105 5.71 0.44 -1.14
N ASP A 106 6.66 1.32 -1.49
CA ASP A 106 8.08 1.21 -1.13
C ASP A 106 8.27 1.12 0.38
N PHE A 107 7.55 1.90 1.19
CA PHE A 107 7.64 1.84 2.66
C PHE A 107 7.38 0.44 3.19
N GLY A 108 6.20 -0.10 2.86
CA GLY A 108 5.80 -1.41 3.33
C GLY A 108 6.69 -2.51 2.76
N ALA A 109 6.92 -2.51 1.44
CA ALA A 109 7.62 -3.59 0.77
C ALA A 109 9.08 -3.70 1.24
N ARG A 110 9.78 -2.57 1.36
CA ARG A 110 11.17 -2.53 1.82
C ARG A 110 11.28 -2.93 3.28
N PHE A 111 10.40 -2.43 4.15
CA PHE A 111 10.39 -2.85 5.56
C PHE A 111 10.10 -4.35 5.71
N MET A 112 9.13 -4.87 4.95
CA MET A 112 8.83 -6.30 4.91
C MET A 112 10.03 -7.11 4.43
N ALA A 113 10.73 -6.67 3.38
CA ALA A 113 11.92 -7.36 2.89
C ALA A 113 13.04 -7.41 3.93
N GLN A 114 13.25 -6.32 4.70
CA GLN A 114 14.20 -6.34 5.81
C GLN A 114 13.78 -7.32 6.92
N CYS A 115 12.49 -7.36 7.25
CA CYS A 115 11.94 -8.32 8.23
C CYS A 115 12.15 -9.76 7.76
N VAL A 116 11.72 -10.08 6.54
CA VAL A 116 11.85 -11.43 5.95
C VAL A 116 13.30 -11.83 5.87
N ASN A 117 14.20 -10.97 5.38
CA ASN A 117 15.63 -11.28 5.29
C ASN A 117 16.27 -11.55 6.67
N THR A 118 15.76 -10.90 7.72
CA THR A 118 16.22 -11.12 9.11
C THR A 118 15.65 -12.40 9.71
N PHE A 119 14.43 -12.79 9.33
CA PHE A 119 13.70 -13.90 9.93
C PHE A 119 13.83 -15.22 9.16
N VAL A 120 14.15 -15.14 7.86
CA VAL A 120 14.34 -16.30 7.00
C VAL A 120 15.58 -17.05 7.48
N GLY A 121 15.36 -18.29 7.93
CA GLY A 121 16.44 -19.20 8.33
C GLY A 121 17.17 -19.74 7.11
N ASP A 122 17.47 -21.03 7.09
CA ASP A 122 18.09 -21.67 5.91
C ASP A 122 17.08 -22.11 4.84
N THR A 123 15.79 -22.04 5.14
CA THR A 123 14.71 -22.35 4.20
C THR A 123 14.54 -21.23 3.18
N ARG A 124 14.40 -21.59 1.90
CA ARG A 124 14.01 -20.63 0.86
C ARG A 124 12.54 -20.25 1.01
N LEU A 125 12.23 -18.97 0.80
CA LEU A 125 10.87 -18.43 0.80
C LEU A 125 10.47 -18.04 -0.62
N THR A 126 9.23 -18.32 -1.01
CA THR A 126 8.68 -17.84 -2.28
C THR A 126 7.59 -16.82 -2.03
N ILE A 127 7.80 -15.59 -2.48
CA ILE A 127 6.80 -14.54 -2.45
C ILE A 127 5.98 -14.62 -3.73
N LEU A 128 4.70 -14.92 -3.60
CA LEU A 128 3.76 -14.92 -4.71
C LEU A 128 2.79 -13.73 -4.54
N THR A 129 2.75 -12.85 -5.53
CA THR A 129 1.91 -11.66 -5.49
C THR A 129 1.25 -11.35 -6.83
N ALA A 130 0.01 -10.88 -6.78
CA ALA A 130 -0.66 -10.28 -7.94
C ALA A 130 -0.52 -8.76 -7.87
N THR A 131 -0.44 -8.09 -9.01
CA THR A 131 -0.39 -6.63 -9.06
C THR A 131 -1.23 -6.03 -10.19
N SER A 132 -1.77 -4.84 -9.92
CA SER A 132 -2.30 -3.92 -10.93
C SER A 132 -1.27 -2.85 -11.33
N GLY A 133 0.01 -2.99 -10.96
CA GLY A 133 1.10 -2.09 -11.34
C GLY A 133 2.11 -1.90 -10.20
N ASP A 134 1.86 -0.94 -9.32
CA ASP A 134 2.86 -0.50 -8.32
C ASP A 134 3.27 -1.56 -7.31
N THR A 135 2.37 -2.46 -6.89
CA THR A 135 2.71 -3.47 -5.87
C THR A 135 3.79 -4.41 -6.40
N GLY A 136 3.73 -4.78 -7.68
CA GLY A 136 4.74 -5.60 -8.33
C GLY A 136 6.09 -4.92 -8.34
N ALA A 137 6.14 -3.64 -8.73
CA ALA A 137 7.36 -2.82 -8.66
C ALA A 137 7.98 -2.81 -7.27
N ALA A 138 7.23 -2.36 -6.26
CA ALA A 138 7.75 -2.22 -4.91
C ALA A 138 8.21 -3.56 -4.30
N VAL A 139 7.46 -4.65 -4.51
CA VAL A 139 7.83 -5.97 -4.00
C VAL A 139 9.03 -6.52 -4.76
N ALA A 140 9.06 -6.41 -6.09
CA ALA A 140 10.16 -6.93 -6.88
C ALA A 140 11.48 -6.21 -6.56
N ASP A 141 11.46 -4.88 -6.45
CA ASP A 141 12.62 -4.08 -6.04
C ASP A 141 13.09 -4.42 -4.62
N ALA A 142 12.16 -4.43 -3.65
CA ALA A 142 12.48 -4.65 -2.24
C ALA A 142 13.15 -6.00 -1.96
N PHE A 143 12.76 -7.04 -2.70
CA PHE A 143 13.27 -8.40 -2.54
C PHE A 143 14.35 -8.78 -3.57
N TYR A 144 14.71 -7.86 -4.48
CA TYR A 144 15.72 -8.12 -5.50
C TYR A 144 17.08 -8.45 -4.87
N GLY A 145 17.68 -9.56 -5.32
CA GLY A 145 19.01 -9.99 -4.87
C GLY A 145 19.06 -10.68 -3.51
N LEU A 146 17.93 -10.92 -2.84
CA LEU A 146 17.89 -11.70 -1.61
C LEU A 146 18.04 -13.21 -1.94
N GLU A 147 19.19 -13.80 -1.62
CA GLU A 147 19.57 -15.17 -2.03
C GLU A 147 18.59 -16.27 -1.60
N LYS A 148 17.89 -16.06 -0.48
CA LYS A 148 16.95 -17.02 0.10
C LYS A 148 15.49 -16.73 -0.24
N VAL A 149 15.22 -15.73 -1.08
CA VAL A 149 13.85 -15.33 -1.43
C VAL A 149 13.67 -15.31 -2.94
N ASN A 150 12.71 -16.10 -3.42
CA ASN A 150 12.20 -15.98 -4.78
C ASN A 150 10.96 -15.09 -4.78
N VAL A 151 10.74 -14.34 -5.85
CA VAL A 151 9.54 -13.53 -6.04
C VAL A 151 8.91 -13.89 -7.37
N VAL A 152 7.61 -14.15 -7.35
CA VAL A 152 6.79 -14.35 -8.55
C VAL A 152 5.68 -13.30 -8.55
N VAL A 153 5.70 -12.42 -9.55
CA VAL A 153 4.71 -11.35 -9.72
C VAL A 153 3.79 -11.69 -10.89
N LEU A 154 2.49 -11.85 -10.61
CA LEU A 154 1.44 -12.02 -11.60
C LEU A 154 0.80 -10.67 -11.92
N TYR A 155 0.61 -10.38 -13.19
CA TYR A 155 -0.04 -9.14 -13.63
C TYR A 155 -0.88 -9.37 -14.89
N PRO A 156 -1.96 -8.59 -15.09
CA PRO A 156 -2.81 -8.70 -16.26
C PRO A 156 -2.11 -8.13 -17.50
N LYS A 157 -1.92 -8.98 -18.51
CA LYS A 157 -1.23 -8.63 -19.75
C LYS A 157 -1.92 -7.45 -20.45
N GLY A 158 -1.18 -6.37 -20.70
CA GLY A 158 -1.67 -5.19 -21.43
C GLY A 158 -2.70 -4.35 -20.66
N LYS A 159 -2.81 -4.50 -19.35
CA LYS A 159 -3.74 -3.74 -18.48
C LYS A 159 -3.03 -2.83 -17.47
N ILE A 160 -1.71 -2.72 -17.55
CA ILE A 160 -0.88 -1.82 -16.75
C ILE A 160 -0.07 -0.94 -17.70
N SER A 161 0.37 0.25 -17.26
CA SER A 161 1.22 1.09 -18.13
C SER A 161 2.54 0.40 -18.43
N GLU A 162 3.09 0.64 -19.62
CA GLU A 162 4.35 0.05 -20.06
C GLU A 162 5.51 0.42 -19.12
N LEU A 163 5.52 1.65 -18.62
CA LEU A 163 6.52 2.12 -17.66
C LEU A 163 6.42 1.38 -16.32
N GLN A 164 5.21 1.18 -15.80
CA GLN A 164 5.01 0.36 -14.58
C GLN A 164 5.44 -1.09 -14.81
N GLU A 165 5.07 -1.69 -15.95
CA GLU A 165 5.46 -3.05 -16.32
C GLU A 165 6.99 -3.20 -16.31
N LYS A 166 7.71 -2.27 -16.94
CA LYS A 166 9.17 -2.34 -17.03
C LYS A 166 9.89 -2.19 -15.68
N MET A 167 9.26 -1.57 -14.67
CA MET A 167 9.87 -1.44 -13.33
C MET A 167 10.14 -2.78 -12.64
N PHE A 168 9.32 -3.81 -12.88
CA PHE A 168 9.49 -5.12 -12.21
C PHE A 168 9.80 -6.27 -13.16
N THR A 169 9.48 -6.15 -14.44
CA THR A 169 9.68 -7.22 -15.43
C THR A 169 11.08 -7.26 -16.03
N THR A 170 11.96 -6.34 -15.65
CA THR A 170 13.31 -6.18 -16.25
C THR A 170 14.45 -6.55 -15.28
N LEU A 171 14.13 -7.01 -14.06
CA LEU A 171 15.09 -7.24 -12.97
C LEU A 171 15.84 -8.58 -13.09
N GLY A 172 15.13 -9.67 -13.37
CA GLY A 172 15.67 -11.04 -13.44
C GLY A 172 16.20 -11.56 -12.10
N LYS A 173 17.14 -12.52 -12.17
CA LYS A 173 17.71 -13.25 -11.01
C LYS A 173 16.63 -14.00 -10.21
N ASN A 174 16.35 -13.56 -8.98
CA ASN A 174 15.34 -14.15 -8.09
C ASN A 174 13.93 -13.57 -8.31
N ILE A 175 13.78 -12.64 -9.26
CA ILE A 175 12.50 -12.04 -9.64
C ILE A 175 12.00 -12.70 -10.92
N HIS A 176 10.81 -13.29 -10.83
CA HIS A 176 10.09 -13.90 -11.93
C HIS A 176 8.76 -13.17 -12.12
N THR A 177 8.38 -12.95 -13.38
CA THR A 177 7.15 -12.23 -13.71
C THR A 177 6.30 -13.04 -14.69
N VAL A 178 4.99 -12.99 -14.48
CA VAL A 178 3.99 -13.72 -15.28
C VAL A 178 2.93 -12.75 -15.76
N ALA A 179 2.90 -12.54 -17.08
CA ALA A 179 1.84 -11.84 -17.78
C ALA A 179 0.66 -12.80 -17.98
N VAL A 180 -0.40 -12.62 -17.21
CA VAL A 180 -1.61 -13.44 -17.30
C VAL A 180 -2.52 -12.85 -18.38
N SER A 181 -2.94 -13.68 -19.34
CA SER A 181 -3.86 -13.29 -20.42
C SER A 181 -5.32 -13.13 -19.93
N SER A 182 -5.54 -12.27 -18.94
CA SER A 182 -6.84 -11.97 -18.32
C SER A 182 -6.77 -10.64 -17.56
N ASP A 183 -7.71 -10.39 -16.64
CA ASP A 183 -7.77 -9.20 -15.78
C ASP A 183 -7.04 -9.41 -14.43
N PHE A 184 -7.05 -8.35 -13.61
CA PHE A 184 -6.40 -8.36 -12.30
C PHE A 184 -7.09 -9.32 -11.32
N ASP A 185 -8.41 -9.46 -11.39
CA ASP A 185 -9.17 -10.34 -10.50
C ASP A 185 -8.81 -11.80 -10.75
N ALA A 186 -8.62 -12.20 -12.01
CA ALA A 186 -8.08 -13.51 -12.37
C ALA A 186 -6.65 -13.71 -11.85
N CYS A 187 -5.77 -12.70 -11.91
CA CYS A 187 -4.43 -12.77 -11.31
C CYS A 187 -4.53 -12.99 -9.79
N GLN A 188 -5.43 -12.29 -9.11
CA GLN A 188 -5.67 -12.49 -7.70
C GLN A 188 -6.20 -13.88 -7.41
N ASP A 189 -7.16 -14.39 -8.18
CA ASP A 189 -7.71 -15.74 -8.02
C ASP A 189 -6.63 -16.82 -8.13
N LEU A 190 -5.74 -16.71 -9.12
CA LEU A 190 -4.60 -17.61 -9.27
C LEU A 190 -3.70 -17.62 -8.03
N VAL A 191 -3.38 -16.45 -7.49
CA VAL A 191 -2.60 -16.34 -6.24
C VAL A 191 -3.36 -16.98 -5.09
N LYS A 192 -4.67 -16.72 -4.96
CA LYS A 192 -5.52 -17.29 -3.90
C LYS A 192 -5.50 -18.83 -3.96
N ARG A 193 -5.73 -19.40 -5.14
CA ARG A 193 -5.67 -20.85 -5.38
C ARG A 193 -4.31 -21.46 -5.06
N ALA A 194 -3.22 -20.73 -5.31
CA ALA A 194 -1.88 -21.18 -4.95
C ALA A 194 -1.68 -21.29 -3.43
N PHE A 195 -2.30 -20.43 -2.63
CA PHE A 195 -2.27 -20.53 -1.17
C PHE A 195 -3.17 -21.64 -0.61
N ASP A 196 -4.22 -22.02 -1.35
CA ASP A 196 -5.14 -23.09 -0.97
C ASP A 196 -4.62 -24.49 -1.39
N ASP A 197 -3.70 -24.56 -2.36
CA ASP A 197 -3.06 -25.81 -2.82
C ASP A 197 -1.85 -26.16 -1.94
N ALA A 198 -1.95 -27.27 -1.20
CA ALA A 198 -0.91 -27.70 -0.27
C ALA A 198 0.43 -28.01 -0.94
N ASP A 199 0.44 -28.55 -2.17
CA ASP A 199 1.69 -28.86 -2.86
C ASP A 199 2.44 -27.57 -3.18
N VAL A 200 1.75 -26.56 -3.70
CA VAL A 200 2.37 -25.26 -4.04
C VAL A 200 2.75 -24.53 -2.75
N ARG A 201 1.83 -24.41 -1.80
CA ARG A 201 2.03 -23.68 -0.55
C ARG A 201 3.22 -24.23 0.24
N ASP A 202 3.22 -25.54 0.51
CA ASP A 202 4.20 -26.17 1.37
C ASP A 202 5.48 -26.51 0.58
N GLY A 203 5.34 -26.99 -0.65
CA GLY A 203 6.46 -27.37 -1.52
C GLY A 203 7.32 -26.20 -1.98
N LEU A 204 6.76 -24.99 -2.10
CA LEU A 204 7.51 -23.78 -2.48
C LEU A 204 7.67 -22.78 -1.32
N SER A 205 7.19 -23.10 -0.12
CA SER A 205 7.21 -22.21 1.05
C SER A 205 6.62 -20.83 0.71
N LEU A 206 5.37 -20.83 0.24
CA LEU A 206 4.70 -19.61 -0.23
C LEU A 206 4.46 -18.61 0.90
N ASN A 207 4.65 -17.33 0.58
CA ASN A 207 4.26 -16.18 1.38
C ASN A 207 3.74 -15.06 0.48
N SER A 208 2.93 -14.15 1.02
CA SER A 208 2.36 -13.01 0.30
C SER A 208 2.99 -11.70 0.77
N ALA A 209 3.35 -10.84 -0.19
CA ALA A 209 3.87 -9.49 0.07
C ALA A 209 2.82 -8.37 -0.14
N ASN A 210 1.52 -8.73 -0.21
CA ASN A 210 0.43 -7.76 -0.28
C ASN A 210 0.18 -7.07 1.08
N SER A 211 -0.65 -6.02 1.11
CA SER A 211 -1.03 -5.28 2.34
C SER A 211 -1.74 -6.13 3.40
N ILE A 212 -2.07 -7.37 3.05
CA ILE A 212 -2.48 -8.44 3.95
C ILE A 212 -1.41 -8.74 5.01
N ASN A 213 -0.12 -8.71 4.64
CA ASN A 213 0.98 -8.97 5.57
C ASN A 213 1.06 -7.84 6.61
N ILE A 214 1.17 -8.20 7.89
CA ILE A 214 1.15 -7.23 8.99
C ILE A 214 2.34 -6.24 8.95
N SER A 215 3.51 -6.66 8.45
CA SER A 215 4.68 -5.77 8.32
C SER A 215 4.45 -4.62 7.35
N ARG A 216 3.76 -4.88 6.23
CA ARG A 216 3.33 -3.86 5.26
C ARG A 216 2.47 -2.80 5.93
N LEU A 217 1.51 -3.24 6.74
CA LEU A 217 0.56 -2.37 7.42
C LEU A 217 1.26 -1.50 8.49
N LEU A 218 2.10 -2.10 9.33
CA LEU A 218 2.79 -1.37 10.39
C LEU A 218 3.76 -0.32 9.85
N ALA A 219 4.52 -0.65 8.80
CA ALA A 219 5.45 0.29 8.17
C ALA A 219 4.74 1.56 7.68
N GLN A 220 3.52 1.42 7.16
CA GLN A 220 2.72 2.51 6.64
C GLN A 220 2.23 3.49 7.73
N ILE A 221 2.20 3.09 9.00
CA ILE A 221 1.83 3.98 10.13
C ILE A 221 2.80 5.18 10.19
N CYS A 222 4.07 4.95 9.87
CA CYS A 222 5.16 5.91 10.08
C CYS A 222 4.96 7.21 9.31
N TYR A 223 4.49 7.16 8.06
CA TYR A 223 4.32 8.37 7.27
C TYR A 223 3.11 9.21 7.68
N TYR A 224 2.15 8.66 8.43
CA TYR A 224 1.08 9.47 9.03
C TYR A 224 1.63 10.37 10.14
N PHE A 225 2.53 9.84 10.97
CA PHE A 225 3.25 10.66 11.95
C PHE A 225 4.11 11.73 11.27
N GLU A 226 4.76 11.42 10.15
CA GLU A 226 5.50 12.41 9.35
C GLU A 226 4.60 13.50 8.79
N ALA A 227 3.44 13.13 8.24
CA ALA A 227 2.47 14.07 7.70
C ALA A 227 2.02 15.10 8.74
N VAL A 228 1.63 14.61 9.92
CA VAL A 228 1.19 15.47 11.02
C VAL A 228 2.35 16.30 11.58
N ALA A 229 3.56 15.74 11.68
CA ALA A 229 4.72 16.49 12.13
C ALA A 229 5.03 17.69 11.24
N GLN A 230 5.04 17.50 9.91
CA GLN A 230 5.25 18.60 8.97
C GLN A 230 4.07 19.57 8.93
N SER A 231 2.83 19.08 9.09
CA SER A 231 1.65 19.95 9.18
C SER A 231 1.71 20.86 10.40
N LYS A 232 2.10 20.31 11.56
CA LYS A 232 2.21 21.04 12.84
C LYS A 232 3.30 22.12 12.84
N GLN A 233 4.25 22.07 11.91
CA GLN A 233 5.21 23.16 11.71
C GLN A 233 4.59 24.41 11.08
N ARG A 234 3.41 24.28 10.46
CA ARG A 234 2.73 25.37 9.72
C ARG A 234 1.36 25.72 10.31
N HIS A 235 0.72 24.77 10.99
CA HIS A 235 -0.65 24.88 11.47
C HIS A 235 -0.80 24.23 12.85
N ASP A 236 -1.47 24.90 13.78
CA ASP A 236 -1.76 24.31 15.11
C ASP A 236 -2.92 23.31 15.05
N ALA A 237 -3.78 23.37 14.04
CA ALA A 237 -4.94 22.52 13.89
C ALA A 237 -4.57 21.07 13.54
N ASP A 238 -5.39 20.13 14.00
CA ASP A 238 -5.28 18.72 13.62
C ASP A 238 -5.77 18.54 12.18
N PRO A 239 -5.00 17.88 11.30
CA PRO A 239 -5.35 17.80 9.90
C PRO A 239 -6.51 16.83 9.64
N VAL A 240 -7.25 17.11 8.58
CA VAL A 240 -8.14 16.17 7.90
C VAL A 240 -7.34 15.42 6.86
N ILE A 241 -7.31 14.08 6.90
CA ILE A 241 -6.46 13.30 5.97
C ILE A 241 -7.31 12.52 4.97
N ALA A 242 -7.16 12.84 3.69
CA ALA A 242 -7.77 12.11 2.57
C ALA A 242 -6.83 11.04 2.01
N VAL A 243 -7.32 9.81 1.98
CA VAL A 243 -6.55 8.63 1.59
C VAL A 243 -7.16 8.04 0.31
N PRO A 244 -6.46 8.09 -0.83
CA PRO A 244 -6.90 7.39 -2.03
C PRO A 244 -6.82 5.88 -1.77
N SER A 245 -7.98 5.22 -1.83
CA SER A 245 -8.19 3.90 -1.24
C SER A 245 -8.72 2.90 -2.27
N GLY A 246 -7.93 1.86 -2.52
CA GLY A 246 -8.35 0.65 -3.24
C GLY A 246 -8.54 -0.51 -2.27
N ASN A 247 -7.45 -1.15 -1.84
CA ASN A 247 -7.46 -2.28 -0.89
C ASN A 247 -7.55 -1.90 0.61
N PHE A 248 -7.69 -0.61 0.92
CA PHE A 248 -7.84 -0.02 2.27
C PHE A 248 -6.69 -0.18 3.27
N GLY A 249 -5.61 -0.88 2.93
CA GLY A 249 -4.47 -1.03 3.85
C GLY A 249 -3.78 0.30 4.24
N ASN A 250 -3.81 1.31 3.37
CA ASN A 250 -3.28 2.65 3.67
C ASN A 250 -4.12 3.33 4.77
N LEU A 251 -5.44 3.46 4.56
CA LEU A 251 -6.37 4.02 5.55
C LEU A 251 -6.31 3.27 6.89
N THR A 252 -6.24 1.93 6.86
CA THR A 252 -6.08 1.14 8.09
C THR A 252 -4.82 1.54 8.87
N ALA A 253 -3.69 1.82 8.21
CA ALA A 253 -2.48 2.28 8.88
C ALA A 253 -2.67 3.67 9.52
N GLY A 254 -3.42 4.57 8.88
CA GLY A 254 -3.78 5.87 9.43
C GLY A 254 -4.63 5.74 10.69
N LEU A 255 -5.59 4.81 10.70
CA LEU A 255 -6.38 4.49 11.87
C LEU A 255 -5.54 3.91 13.02
N PHE A 256 -4.56 3.06 12.71
CA PHE A 256 -3.59 2.62 13.71
C PHE A 256 -2.77 3.79 14.25
N ALA A 257 -2.33 4.73 13.40
CA ALA A 257 -1.61 5.92 13.85
C ALA A 257 -2.47 6.75 14.82
N LYS A 258 -3.73 7.02 14.48
CA LYS A 258 -4.69 7.71 15.36
C LYS A 258 -4.90 6.95 16.68
N ALA A 259 -4.98 5.62 16.61
CA ALA A 259 -5.16 4.76 17.79
C ALA A 259 -3.93 4.76 18.72
N MET A 260 -2.75 5.03 18.17
CA MET A 260 -1.51 5.22 18.94
C MET A 260 -1.42 6.62 19.59
N GLY A 261 -2.37 7.51 19.34
CA GLY A 261 -2.41 8.88 19.89
C GLY A 261 -2.13 10.00 18.89
N LEU A 262 -1.92 9.69 17.60
CA LEU A 262 -1.66 10.72 16.59
C LEU A 262 -2.87 11.66 16.42
N PRO A 263 -2.70 12.99 16.52
CA PRO A 263 -3.80 13.94 16.43
C PRO A 263 -4.23 14.12 14.98
N VAL A 264 -5.35 13.49 14.63
CA VAL A 264 -5.99 13.57 13.31
C VAL A 264 -7.48 13.82 13.49
N LYS A 265 -7.97 14.92 12.90
CA LYS A 265 -9.36 15.37 13.06
C LYS A 265 -10.34 14.33 12.52
N ARG A 266 -10.19 13.97 11.25
CA ARG A 266 -10.93 12.87 10.60
C ARG A 266 -10.17 12.30 9.41
N PHE A 267 -10.58 11.12 8.97
CA PHE A 267 -10.10 10.52 7.72
C PHE A 267 -11.19 10.51 6.65
N ILE A 268 -10.75 10.70 5.40
CA ILE A 268 -11.60 10.56 4.22
C ILE A 268 -11.11 9.35 3.41
N ALA A 269 -12.00 8.37 3.21
CA ALA A 269 -11.82 7.25 2.30
C ALA A 269 -12.23 7.69 0.89
N ALA A 270 -11.25 8.07 0.07
CA ALA A 270 -11.49 8.54 -1.29
C ALA A 270 -11.31 7.38 -2.29
N THR A 271 -12.35 7.01 -3.03
CA THR A 271 -12.31 5.94 -4.04
C THR A 271 -12.62 6.49 -5.43
N ASN A 272 -12.33 5.70 -6.46
CA ASN A 272 -12.84 5.94 -7.80
C ASN A 272 -14.27 5.36 -7.94
N ALA A 273 -14.69 5.04 -9.17
CA ALA A 273 -15.98 4.41 -9.46
C ALA A 273 -16.20 3.04 -8.76
N ASN A 274 -15.14 2.41 -8.24
CA ASN A 274 -15.22 1.19 -7.42
C ASN A 274 -15.50 1.58 -5.97
N ASP A 275 -16.75 1.93 -5.71
CA ASP A 275 -17.23 2.71 -4.57
C ASP A 275 -17.90 1.88 -3.45
N THR A 276 -17.52 0.60 -3.30
CA THR A 276 -18.12 -0.30 -2.31
C THR A 276 -18.11 0.27 -0.90
N VAL A 277 -16.99 0.86 -0.47
CA VAL A 277 -16.86 1.43 0.87
C VAL A 277 -17.65 2.74 1.03
N PRO A 278 -17.55 3.74 0.13
CA PRO A 278 -18.41 4.93 0.21
C PRO A 278 -19.91 4.60 0.32
N ARG A 279 -20.41 3.64 -0.48
CA ARG A 279 -21.80 3.19 -0.37
C ARG A 279 -22.09 2.51 0.96
N TYR A 280 -21.20 1.62 1.41
CA TYR A 280 -21.32 0.94 2.70
C TYR A 280 -21.36 1.94 3.88
N LEU A 281 -20.49 2.96 3.88
CA LEU A 281 -20.47 4.01 4.89
C LEU A 281 -21.75 4.87 4.88
N ALA A 282 -22.36 5.06 3.71
CA ALA A 282 -23.57 5.86 3.57
C ALA A 282 -24.85 5.11 4.00
N ASN A 283 -24.96 3.80 3.74
CA ASN A 283 -26.22 3.05 3.91
C ASN A 283 -26.11 1.77 4.74
N GLY A 284 -24.91 1.37 5.18
CA GLY A 284 -24.66 0.17 5.98
C GLY A 284 -24.75 -1.16 5.23
N GLN A 285 -24.91 -1.17 3.91
CA GLN A 285 -25.08 -2.39 3.10
C GLN A 285 -23.80 -2.74 2.33
N TRP A 286 -23.20 -3.88 2.66
CA TRP A 286 -22.03 -4.38 1.94
C TRP A 286 -22.43 -5.06 0.62
N GLN A 287 -22.33 -4.33 -0.49
CA GLN A 287 -22.73 -4.77 -1.82
C GLN A 287 -21.66 -4.40 -2.86
N PRO A 288 -20.60 -5.21 -3.01
CA PRO A 288 -19.58 -4.95 -4.03
C PRO A 288 -20.17 -5.07 -5.44
N ASN A 289 -19.89 -4.08 -6.29
CA ASN A 289 -20.21 -4.13 -7.72
C ASN A 289 -19.11 -4.88 -8.48
N GLN A 290 -19.36 -5.22 -9.74
CA GLN A 290 -18.27 -5.67 -10.62
C GLN A 290 -17.21 -4.58 -10.75
N THR A 291 -15.93 -4.97 -10.68
CA THR A 291 -14.79 -4.05 -10.82
C THR A 291 -14.83 -3.34 -12.17
N GLN A 292 -14.68 -2.02 -12.16
CA GLN A 292 -14.61 -1.16 -13.33
C GLN A 292 -13.19 -0.61 -13.49
N ALA A 293 -12.67 -0.65 -14.72
CA ALA A 293 -11.36 -0.07 -15.03
C ALA A 293 -11.44 1.46 -15.06
N THR A 294 -10.49 2.14 -14.43
CA THR A 294 -10.41 3.61 -14.34
C THR A 294 -8.99 4.12 -14.62
N MET A 295 -8.80 5.45 -14.74
CA MET A 295 -7.49 6.09 -14.77
C MET A 295 -6.65 5.84 -13.50
N SER A 296 -7.30 5.49 -12.39
CA SER A 296 -6.69 5.20 -11.10
C SER A 296 -6.64 3.69 -10.84
N ASN A 297 -6.05 2.95 -11.77
CA ASN A 297 -6.10 1.48 -11.83
C ASN A 297 -5.57 0.75 -10.59
N ALA A 298 -4.73 1.38 -9.75
CA ALA A 298 -4.30 0.78 -8.49
C ALA A 298 -5.40 0.77 -7.41
N MET A 299 -6.49 1.52 -7.63
CA MET A 299 -7.68 1.63 -6.79
C MET A 299 -8.89 0.88 -7.34
N ASP A 300 -8.79 0.23 -8.51
CA ASP A 300 -9.86 -0.58 -9.10
C ASP A 300 -10.07 -1.88 -8.30
N VAL A 301 -10.76 -1.75 -7.16
CA VAL A 301 -10.97 -2.81 -6.18
C VAL A 301 -12.38 -2.72 -5.64
N SER A 302 -13.24 -3.67 -5.99
CA SER A 302 -14.60 -3.75 -5.45
C SER A 302 -14.68 -4.42 -4.08
N GLU A 303 -13.77 -5.35 -3.78
CA GLU A 303 -13.72 -6.09 -2.50
C GLU A 303 -12.42 -5.78 -1.74
N PRO A 304 -12.38 -4.69 -0.97
CA PRO A 304 -11.15 -4.25 -0.33
C PRO A 304 -10.73 -5.18 0.81
N SER A 305 -9.61 -5.88 0.61
CA SER A 305 -9.13 -6.92 1.53
C SER A 305 -8.92 -6.46 2.97
N ASN A 306 -8.58 -5.18 3.22
CA ASN A 306 -8.31 -4.68 4.58
C ASN A 306 -9.50 -4.04 5.28
N TRP A 307 -10.69 -3.98 4.65
CA TRP A 307 -11.88 -3.43 5.32
C TRP A 307 -12.22 -4.11 6.65
N PRO A 308 -12.10 -5.46 6.80
CA PRO A 308 -12.31 -6.10 8.10
C PRO A 308 -11.38 -5.60 9.21
N ARG A 309 -10.18 -5.11 8.88
CA ARG A 309 -9.28 -4.48 9.88
C ARG A 309 -9.74 -3.08 10.27
N VAL A 310 -10.38 -2.34 9.36
CA VAL A 310 -11.01 -1.04 9.65
C VAL A 310 -12.19 -1.24 10.60
N GLU A 311 -13.07 -2.19 10.32
CA GLU A 311 -14.19 -2.52 11.21
C GLU A 311 -13.68 -2.96 12.59
N ALA A 312 -12.68 -3.86 12.63
CA ALA A 312 -12.11 -4.36 13.88
C ALA A 312 -11.45 -3.27 14.74
N ILE A 313 -10.73 -2.30 14.15
CA ILE A 313 -10.13 -1.21 14.92
C ILE A 313 -11.18 -0.22 15.42
N CYS A 314 -12.19 0.10 14.61
CA CYS A 314 -13.32 0.94 15.01
C CYS A 314 -14.10 0.30 16.16
N GLU A 315 -14.44 -0.98 16.05
CA GLU A 315 -15.11 -1.74 17.12
C GLU A 315 -14.28 -1.75 18.41
N LYS A 316 -12.99 -2.09 18.31
CA LYS A 316 -12.09 -2.19 19.47
C LYS A 316 -11.95 -0.87 20.24
N LEU A 317 -11.98 0.26 19.54
CA LEU A 317 -11.82 1.59 20.13
C LEU A 317 -13.15 2.30 20.40
N GLY A 318 -14.28 1.67 20.08
CA GLY A 318 -15.61 2.27 20.20
C GLY A 318 -15.81 3.46 19.26
N TRP A 319 -15.07 3.55 18.15
CA TRP A 319 -15.24 4.59 17.15
C TRP A 319 -16.38 4.22 16.20
N PRO A 320 -17.39 5.08 16.03
CA PRO A 320 -18.44 4.82 15.06
C PRO A 320 -17.85 4.89 13.65
N LEU A 321 -18.23 3.95 12.77
CA LEU A 321 -17.79 3.97 11.36
C LEU A 321 -18.18 5.27 10.64
N SER A 322 -19.23 5.96 11.10
CA SER A 322 -19.66 7.26 10.58
C SER A 322 -18.64 8.39 10.79
N ASP A 323 -17.62 8.21 11.63
CA ASP A 323 -16.50 9.15 11.75
C ASP A 323 -15.58 9.13 10.51
N LEU A 324 -15.68 8.08 9.69
CA LEU A 324 -15.03 8.00 8.39
C LEU A 324 -15.93 8.63 7.32
N VAL A 325 -15.36 9.52 6.52
CA VAL A 325 -16.07 10.11 5.38
C VAL A 325 -15.73 9.32 4.12
N GLY A 326 -16.72 8.71 3.49
CA GLY A 326 -16.56 8.01 2.20
C GLY A 326 -16.94 8.92 1.03
N ILE A 327 -16.02 9.11 0.08
CA ILE A 327 -16.27 9.88 -1.15
C ILE A 327 -15.79 9.06 -2.35
N SER A 328 -16.65 8.91 -3.36
CA SER A 328 -16.28 8.34 -4.66
C SER A 328 -16.27 9.41 -5.73
N LEU A 329 -15.34 9.29 -6.67
CA LEU A 329 -15.21 10.17 -7.82
C LEU A 329 -15.41 9.41 -9.14
N SER A 330 -16.04 10.08 -10.11
CA SER A 330 -16.07 9.65 -11.51
C SER A 330 -14.76 9.98 -12.24
N GLU A 331 -14.59 9.41 -13.44
CA GLU A 331 -13.46 9.75 -14.32
C GLU A 331 -13.46 11.24 -14.69
N GLU A 332 -14.63 11.82 -14.99
CA GLU A 332 -14.77 13.25 -15.30
C GLU A 332 -14.33 14.12 -14.13
N GLN A 333 -14.77 13.79 -12.91
CA GLN A 333 -14.35 14.50 -11.70
C GLN A 333 -12.85 14.34 -11.43
N THR A 334 -12.27 13.20 -11.79
CA THR A 334 -10.83 12.95 -11.68
C THR A 334 -10.04 13.79 -12.68
N SER A 335 -10.46 13.86 -13.94
CA SER A 335 -9.87 14.77 -14.95
C SER A 335 -9.97 16.23 -14.51
N GLN A 336 -11.12 16.65 -13.99
CA GLN A 336 -11.29 18.00 -13.46
C GLN A 336 -10.34 18.27 -12.29
N ALA A 337 -10.20 17.32 -11.36
CA ALA A 337 -9.31 17.45 -10.21
C ALA A 337 -7.83 17.56 -10.63
N LEU A 338 -7.40 16.82 -11.65
CA LEU A 338 -6.07 16.96 -12.25
C LEU A 338 -5.84 18.36 -12.79
N ALA A 339 -6.78 18.88 -13.59
CA ALA A 339 -6.69 20.22 -14.15
C ALA A 339 -6.69 21.30 -13.06
N GLU A 340 -7.50 21.15 -12.02
CA GLU A 340 -7.54 22.06 -10.85
C GLU A 340 -6.21 22.09 -10.12
N LEU A 341 -5.59 20.93 -9.84
CA LEU A 341 -4.28 20.86 -9.19
C LEU A 341 -3.17 21.46 -10.08
N TYR A 342 -3.21 21.19 -11.39
CA TYR A 342 -2.25 21.74 -12.32
C TYR A 342 -2.35 23.27 -12.42
N ALA A 343 -3.57 23.82 -12.38
CA ALA A 343 -3.80 25.27 -12.34
C ALA A 343 -3.23 25.93 -11.06
N GLN A 344 -3.10 25.18 -9.95
CA GLN A 344 -2.40 25.61 -8.73
C GLN A 344 -0.89 25.40 -8.79
N GLY A 345 -0.35 24.96 -9.94
CA GLY A 345 1.08 24.69 -10.11
C GLY A 345 1.55 23.35 -9.57
N TYR A 346 0.62 22.44 -9.21
CA TYR A 346 0.95 21.11 -8.69
C TYR A 346 0.58 20.03 -9.71
N VAL A 347 1.59 19.40 -10.30
CA VAL A 347 1.39 18.26 -11.20
C VAL A 347 1.10 17.01 -10.38
N SER A 348 -0.14 16.53 -10.47
CA SER A 348 -0.60 15.34 -9.76
C SER A 348 -0.86 14.18 -10.71
N GLU A 349 -1.42 13.11 -10.17
CA GLU A 349 -1.83 11.90 -10.88
C GLU A 349 -3.21 11.42 -10.42
N PRO A 350 -3.90 10.55 -11.18
CA PRO A 350 -5.31 10.24 -10.94
C PRO A 350 -5.64 9.82 -9.51
N HIS A 351 -4.79 9.03 -8.84
CA HIS A 351 -5.06 8.53 -7.49
C HIS A 351 -5.05 9.66 -6.46
N ALA A 352 -3.99 10.48 -6.43
CA ALA A 352 -3.88 11.63 -5.55
C ALA A 352 -4.91 12.72 -5.88
N ALA A 353 -5.25 12.93 -7.16
CA ALA A 353 -6.28 13.86 -7.58
C ALA A 353 -7.66 13.51 -6.99
N ILE A 354 -7.99 12.21 -6.92
CA ILE A 354 -9.21 11.74 -6.26
C ILE A 354 -9.25 12.16 -4.79
N ALA A 355 -8.17 11.92 -4.06
CA ALA A 355 -8.08 12.30 -2.65
C ALA A 355 -8.10 13.82 -2.45
N ALA A 356 -7.42 14.59 -3.29
CA ALA A 356 -7.41 16.05 -3.24
C ALA A 356 -8.80 16.65 -3.47
N LYS A 357 -9.58 16.09 -4.40
CA LYS A 357 -10.95 16.54 -4.66
C LYS A 357 -11.91 16.11 -3.56
N ALA A 358 -11.81 14.87 -3.07
CA ALA A 358 -12.59 14.39 -1.93
C ALA A 358 -12.37 15.27 -0.68
N LEU A 359 -11.13 15.71 -0.46
CA LEU A 359 -10.79 16.68 0.56
C LEU A 359 -11.51 18.02 0.31
N SER A 360 -11.38 18.61 -0.88
CA SER A 360 -12.07 19.87 -1.22
C SER A 360 -13.59 19.83 -1.08
N LEU A 361 -14.22 18.68 -1.32
CA LEU A 361 -15.67 18.52 -1.18
C LEU A 361 -16.14 18.51 0.27
N THR A 362 -15.24 18.27 1.23
CA THR A 362 -15.60 17.98 2.62
C THR A 362 -14.87 18.83 3.64
N LEU A 363 -13.84 19.59 3.25
CA LEU A 363 -13.05 20.44 4.12
C LEU A 363 -13.84 21.71 4.51
N LEU A 364 -13.79 22.09 5.79
CA LEU A 364 -14.40 23.32 6.29
C LEU A 364 -13.43 24.50 6.17
N PRO A 365 -13.91 25.77 6.19
CA PRO A 365 -13.07 26.96 6.01
C PRO A 365 -11.89 27.11 6.99
N ASP A 366 -12.01 26.58 8.21
CA ASP A 366 -11.01 26.66 9.28
C ASP A 366 -10.13 25.40 9.38
N GLU A 367 -10.30 24.44 8.48
CA GLU A 367 -9.59 23.18 8.49
C GLU A 367 -8.40 23.17 7.53
N VAL A 368 -7.38 22.42 7.93
CA VAL A 368 -6.25 22.08 7.07
C VAL A 368 -6.34 20.63 6.68
N GLY A 369 -6.04 20.35 5.43
CA GLY A 369 -6.22 19.07 4.81
C GLY A 369 -4.92 18.52 4.23
N ILE A 370 -4.69 17.23 4.42
CA ILE A 370 -3.59 16.49 3.79
C ILE A 370 -4.20 15.44 2.88
N PHE A 371 -3.79 15.38 1.63
CA PHE A 371 -4.08 14.25 0.75
C PHE A 371 -2.80 13.48 0.43
N LEU A 372 -2.89 12.16 0.31
CA LEU A 372 -1.71 11.33 0.10
C LEU A 372 -1.38 11.21 -1.40
N GLY A 373 -0.18 11.67 -1.79
CA GLY A 373 0.40 11.47 -3.11
C GLY A 373 0.95 10.05 -3.24
N THR A 374 0.14 9.11 -3.71
CA THR A 374 0.48 7.68 -3.61
C THR A 374 1.45 7.18 -4.67
N ALA A 375 1.62 7.91 -5.77
CA ALA A 375 2.50 7.55 -6.87
C ALA A 375 2.99 8.81 -7.58
N HIS A 376 4.16 8.74 -8.22
CA HIS A 376 4.68 9.86 -9.01
C HIS A 376 3.91 9.98 -10.35
N PRO A 377 3.59 11.19 -10.84
CA PRO A 377 2.84 11.38 -12.08
C PRO A 377 3.40 10.69 -13.32
N ALA A 378 4.72 10.65 -13.46
CA ALA A 378 5.38 9.95 -14.56
C ALA A 378 5.08 8.43 -14.64
N LYS A 379 4.60 7.78 -13.56
CA LYS A 379 4.13 6.39 -13.63
C LYS A 379 2.86 6.22 -14.47
N PHE A 380 2.10 7.30 -14.63
CA PHE A 380 0.87 7.37 -15.41
C PHE A 380 1.03 8.39 -16.54
N LYS A 381 2.24 8.51 -17.09
CA LYS A 381 2.60 9.53 -18.08
C LYS A 381 1.58 9.64 -19.21
N ASP A 382 1.12 8.53 -19.79
CA ASP A 382 0.14 8.53 -20.88
C ASP A 382 -1.19 9.19 -20.50
N VAL A 383 -1.63 8.99 -19.26
CA VAL A 383 -2.85 9.61 -18.73
C VAL A 383 -2.58 11.08 -18.43
N VAL A 384 -1.53 11.38 -17.66
CA VAL A 384 -1.27 12.75 -17.18
C VAL A 384 -0.93 13.69 -18.34
N ASP A 385 -0.13 13.25 -19.31
CA ASP A 385 0.18 14.03 -20.52
C ASP A 385 -1.08 14.32 -21.33
N ARG A 386 -1.99 13.35 -21.46
CA ARG A 386 -3.24 13.51 -22.20
C ARG A 386 -4.19 14.48 -21.47
N GLU A 387 -4.44 14.26 -20.18
CA GLU A 387 -5.39 15.05 -19.40
C GLU A 387 -4.91 16.52 -19.21
N LEU A 388 -3.60 16.73 -19.10
CA LEU A 388 -3.03 18.06 -18.86
C LEU A 388 -2.39 18.70 -20.10
N SER A 389 -2.40 18.02 -21.24
CA SER A 389 -1.68 18.44 -22.46
C SER A 389 -0.19 18.73 -22.20
N LEU A 390 0.46 17.85 -21.44
CA LEU A 390 1.86 17.95 -21.03
C LEU A 390 2.76 16.97 -21.78
N SER A 391 4.06 17.16 -21.61
CA SER A 391 5.05 16.13 -21.89
C SER A 391 5.96 15.99 -20.67
N LEU A 392 5.53 15.15 -19.72
CA LEU A 392 6.28 14.98 -18.47
C LEU A 392 7.63 14.33 -18.71
N PRO A 393 8.74 14.86 -18.15
CA PRO A 393 10.01 14.17 -18.20
C PRO A 393 9.93 12.86 -17.40
N LEU A 394 10.71 11.86 -17.81
CA LEU A 394 10.86 10.62 -17.05
C LEU A 394 11.89 10.82 -15.93
N PRO A 395 11.54 10.56 -14.66
CA PRO A 395 12.51 10.42 -13.57
C PRO A 395 13.56 9.35 -13.87
N ALA A 396 14.70 9.43 -13.20
CA ALA A 396 15.85 8.56 -13.42
C ALA A 396 15.49 7.07 -13.27
N GLU A 397 14.64 6.73 -12.31
CA GLU A 397 14.18 5.38 -12.01
C GLU A 397 13.41 4.77 -13.19
N LEU A 398 12.51 5.54 -13.81
CA LEU A 398 11.74 5.10 -14.97
C LEU A 398 12.59 5.09 -16.25
N ALA A 399 13.42 6.11 -16.44
CA ALA A 399 14.33 6.19 -17.57
C ALA A 399 15.31 5.00 -17.61
N ALA A 400 15.77 4.55 -16.44
CA ALA A 400 16.71 3.42 -16.31
C ALA A 400 16.13 2.06 -16.72
N VAL A 401 14.79 1.93 -16.80
CA VAL A 401 14.12 0.68 -17.19
C VAL A 401 13.39 0.78 -18.53
N ALA A 402 13.13 1.98 -19.04
CA ALA A 402 12.30 2.22 -20.23
C ALA A 402 12.77 1.46 -21.49
N SER A 403 14.07 1.24 -21.68
CA SER A 403 14.61 0.52 -22.85
C SER A 403 14.92 -0.95 -22.61
N LYS A 404 14.73 -1.47 -21.38
CA LYS A 404 15.08 -2.84 -21.04
C LYS A 404 14.02 -3.83 -21.58
N PRO A 405 14.42 -5.05 -21.98
CA PRO A 405 13.49 -6.06 -22.45
C PRO A 405 12.67 -6.63 -21.27
N ILE A 406 11.38 -6.86 -21.53
CA ILE A 406 10.47 -7.54 -20.60
C ILE A 406 10.87 -9.03 -20.52
N LEU A 407 11.01 -9.56 -19.31
CA LEU A 407 11.42 -10.95 -19.04
C LEU A 407 10.24 -11.87 -18.66
N SER A 408 9.01 -11.36 -18.73
CA SER A 408 7.81 -12.08 -18.29
C SER A 408 7.52 -13.32 -19.11
N ALA A 409 7.13 -14.40 -18.43
CA ALA A 409 6.44 -15.50 -19.09
C ALA A 409 4.98 -15.12 -19.34
N GLU A 410 4.39 -15.62 -20.41
CA GLU A 410 2.97 -15.45 -20.69
C GLU A 410 2.20 -16.73 -20.35
N LEU A 411 1.14 -16.61 -19.55
CA LEU A 411 0.28 -17.74 -19.18
C LEU A 411 -1.21 -17.39 -19.35
N PRO A 412 -2.08 -18.38 -19.65
CA PRO A 412 -3.53 -18.21 -19.51
C PRO A 412 -3.92 -18.05 -18.04
N ALA A 413 -5.14 -17.59 -17.77
CA ALA A 413 -5.74 -17.61 -16.43
C ALA A 413 -6.12 -19.04 -16.01
N ASP A 414 -5.12 -19.91 -15.89
CA ASP A 414 -5.27 -21.32 -15.52
C ASP A 414 -4.29 -21.69 -14.41
N PHE A 415 -4.83 -22.24 -13.32
CA PHE A 415 -4.03 -22.58 -12.15
C PHE A 415 -3.12 -23.79 -12.39
N ALA A 416 -3.53 -24.76 -13.20
CA ALA A 416 -2.68 -25.91 -13.50
C ALA A 416 -1.42 -25.49 -14.27
N ALA A 417 -1.59 -24.61 -15.26
CA ALA A 417 -0.49 -24.00 -16.00
C ALA A 417 0.44 -23.19 -15.07
N LEU A 418 -0.13 -22.39 -14.17
CA LEU A 418 0.66 -21.65 -13.18
C LEU A 418 1.44 -22.60 -12.26
N LYS A 419 0.81 -23.64 -11.70
CA LYS A 419 1.44 -24.62 -10.81
C LYS A 419 2.63 -25.30 -11.48
N ILE A 420 2.46 -25.77 -12.72
CA ILE A 420 3.55 -26.36 -13.51
C ILE A 420 4.70 -25.37 -13.70
N TYR A 421 4.37 -24.12 -14.04
CA TYR A 421 5.37 -23.07 -14.24
C TYR A 421 6.14 -22.72 -12.95
N LEU A 422 5.44 -22.58 -11.82
CA LEU A 422 6.04 -22.27 -10.52
C LEU A 422 7.07 -23.34 -10.12
N PHE A 423 6.70 -24.61 -10.19
CA PHE A 423 7.66 -25.68 -9.90
C PHE A 423 8.83 -25.65 -10.88
N LYS A 424 8.60 -25.52 -12.19
CA LYS A 424 9.67 -25.48 -13.19
C LYS A 424 10.76 -24.45 -12.90
N ILE A 425 10.42 -23.27 -12.39
CA ILE A 425 11.38 -22.17 -12.20
C ILE A 425 11.95 -22.08 -10.78
N LEU A 426 11.30 -22.72 -9.79
CA LEU A 426 11.63 -22.58 -8.36
C LEU A 426 12.16 -23.86 -7.70
N SER A 427 11.93 -25.05 -8.31
CA SER A 427 12.36 -26.34 -7.78
C SER A 427 13.84 -26.63 -8.02
#